data_AF-A0A944HP73-F1
#
_entry.id   AF-A0A944HP73-F1
#
_cell.length_a   1.000
_cell.length_b   1.000
_cell.length_c   1.000
_cell.angle_alpha   90.00
_cell.angle_beta   90.00
_cell.angle_gamma   90.00
#
_symmetry.space_group_name_H-M   'P 1'
#
loop_
_entity.id
_entity.type
_entity.pdbx_description
1 polymer ?
#
loop_
_entity_poly.entity_id
_entity_poly.type
_entity_poly.pdbx_seq_one_letter_code
_entity_poly.pdbx_strand_id
1 'polypeptide(L)'
;MRFPFRRTAASLFAAGALAGAMGPAALAAPAGPRQAPRQAECRTRVHGSHATADCFNGHSDPDRVQLHIECDRWWDPDMDTAPATVGPARYVSLTQRCWLGIHHAWVTHTPG
;
A
#
# COMPACT_ATOMS: atom_id res chain seq x y z
N MET A 1 42.95 11.00 -74.59
CA MET A 1 44.04 11.86 -74.07
C MET A 1 44.75 11.10 -72.96
N ARG A 2 46.07 10.93 -73.09
CA ARG A 2 46.97 10.39 -72.04
C ARG A 2 47.18 11.47 -70.98
N PHE A 3 47.22 11.09 -69.69
CA PHE A 3 48.32 11.35 -68.73
C PHE A 3 47.86 11.02 -67.29
N PRO A 4 48.81 10.74 -66.37
CA PRO A 4 48.72 9.64 -65.43
C PRO A 4 49.01 10.08 -63.98
N PHE A 5 49.09 9.09 -63.10
CA PHE A 5 49.93 9.05 -61.91
C PHE A 5 49.52 9.83 -60.65
N ARG A 6 49.83 9.15 -59.53
CA ARG A 6 49.99 9.59 -58.13
C ARG A 6 48.65 9.61 -57.36
N ARG A 7 48.52 9.01 -56.16
CA ARG A 7 49.48 8.72 -55.08
C ARG A 7 49.03 7.50 -54.27
N THR A 8 49.99 6.65 -53.94
CA THR A 8 50.01 5.80 -52.75
C THR A 8 49.70 6.58 -51.48
N ALA A 9 48.82 6.08 -50.59
CA ALA A 9 49.01 6.15 -49.13
C ALA A 9 47.94 5.35 -48.35
N ALA A 10 48.44 4.37 -47.60
CA ALA A 10 48.01 3.96 -46.26
C ALA A 10 46.55 3.54 -46.04
N SER A 11 46.31 2.22 -46.13
CA SER A 11 45.22 1.54 -45.44
C SER A 11 45.47 1.59 -43.93
N LEU A 12 44.73 2.42 -43.21
CA LEU A 12 44.63 2.36 -41.75
C LEU A 12 43.52 1.36 -41.40
N PHE A 13 43.91 0.14 -41.03
CA PHE A 13 43.03 -0.80 -40.34
C PHE A 13 42.84 -0.32 -38.89
N ALA A 14 41.82 0.49 -38.65
CA ALA A 14 41.33 0.75 -37.30
C ALA A 14 40.38 -0.38 -36.90
N ALA A 15 40.91 -1.38 -36.20
CA ALA A 15 40.11 -2.38 -35.52
C ALA A 15 39.33 -1.68 -34.37
N GLY A 16 38.06 -1.39 -34.62
CA GLY A 16 37.14 -0.91 -33.59
C GLY A 16 36.87 -2.05 -32.60
N ALA A 17 37.50 -1.99 -31.44
CA ALA A 17 37.24 -2.90 -30.33
C ALA A 17 35.79 -2.74 -29.88
N LEU A 18 34.99 -3.79 -30.08
CA LEU A 18 33.70 -3.98 -29.42
C LEU A 18 33.97 -4.24 -27.93
N ALA A 19 34.17 -3.17 -27.16
CA ALA A 19 34.17 -3.22 -25.71
C ALA A 19 32.73 -3.45 -25.25
N GLY A 20 32.34 -4.73 -25.15
CA GLY A 20 31.11 -5.12 -24.51
C GLY A 20 31.12 -4.66 -23.06
N ALA A 21 30.28 -3.66 -22.75
CA ALA A 21 29.95 -3.31 -21.38
C ALA A 21 29.08 -4.40 -20.77
N MET A 22 29.68 -5.54 -20.42
CA MET A 22 29.07 -6.52 -19.52
C MET A 22 29.18 -5.95 -18.11
N GLY A 23 28.32 -4.99 -17.78
CA GLY A 23 28.03 -4.66 -16.40
C GLY A 23 27.46 -5.90 -15.69
N PRO A 24 27.69 -6.08 -14.39
CA PRO A 24 27.15 -7.22 -13.68
C PRO A 24 25.63 -7.20 -13.81
N ALA A 25 25.05 -8.27 -14.37
CA ALA A 25 23.63 -8.48 -14.32
C ALA A 25 23.25 -8.58 -12.85
N ALA A 26 22.64 -7.53 -12.30
CA ALA A 26 22.03 -7.59 -10.98
C ALA A 26 20.91 -8.62 -11.06
N LEU A 27 21.19 -9.85 -10.61
CA LEU A 27 20.18 -10.86 -10.40
C LEU A 27 19.20 -10.29 -9.36
N ALA A 28 18.00 -9.92 -9.80
CA ALA A 28 16.94 -9.51 -8.90
C ALA A 28 16.69 -10.68 -7.93
N ALA A 29 16.91 -10.44 -6.64
CA ALA A 29 16.57 -11.43 -5.63
C ALA A 29 15.06 -11.74 -5.74
N PRO A 30 14.64 -13.01 -5.57
CA PRO A 30 13.23 -13.33 -5.52
C PRO A 30 12.58 -12.48 -4.45
N ALA A 31 11.46 -11.83 -4.79
CA ALA A 31 10.69 -11.08 -3.83
C ALA A 31 10.35 -12.01 -2.66
N GLY A 32 10.84 -11.67 -1.47
CA GLY A 32 10.47 -12.38 -0.25
C GLY A 32 8.95 -12.35 -0.04
N PRO A 33 8.42 -13.22 0.84
CA PRO A 33 6.99 -13.22 1.15
C PRO A 33 6.53 -11.81 1.53
N ARG A 34 5.48 -11.34 0.86
CA ARG A 34 4.94 -9.99 1.10
C ARG A 34 4.43 -9.93 2.54
N GLN A 35 5.05 -9.07 3.34
CA GLN A 35 4.63 -8.85 4.72
C GLN A 35 3.17 -8.37 4.72
N ALA A 36 2.38 -8.87 5.67
CA ALA A 36 0.99 -8.43 5.83
C ALA A 36 0.96 -6.90 6.02
N PRO A 37 -0.06 -6.20 5.48
CA PRO A 37 -0.21 -4.76 5.71
C PRO A 37 -0.26 -4.50 7.21
N ARG A 38 0.48 -3.48 7.67
CA ARG A 38 0.41 -3.05 9.06
C ARG A 38 -0.90 -2.28 9.27
N GLN A 39 -1.54 -2.46 10.43
CA GLN A 39 -2.88 -1.97 10.73
C GLN A 39 -2.80 -0.91 11.83
N ALA A 40 -3.71 0.06 11.80
CA ALA A 40 -3.90 1.00 12.88
C ALA A 40 -4.31 0.27 14.18
N GLU A 41 -3.86 0.78 15.32
CA GLU A 41 -4.30 0.29 16.62
C GLU A 41 -5.65 0.91 16.97
N CYS A 42 -6.68 0.10 17.12
CA CYS A 42 -8.03 0.54 17.43
C CYS A 42 -8.49 0.05 18.81
N ARG A 43 -9.21 0.92 19.53
CA ARG A 43 -9.90 0.57 20.77
C ARG A 43 -11.39 0.83 20.63
N THR A 44 -12.18 -0.24 20.66
CA THR A 44 -13.65 -0.17 20.64
C THR A 44 -14.20 -0.14 22.05
N ARG A 45 -15.20 0.72 22.30
CA ARG A 45 -15.96 0.81 23.54
C ARG A 45 -17.45 0.79 23.22
N VAL A 46 -18.22 0.06 24.01
CA VAL A 46 -19.69 0.02 23.92
C VAL A 46 -20.28 0.57 25.21
N HIS A 47 -21.22 1.50 25.07
CA HIS A 47 -21.97 2.11 26.17
C HIS A 47 -23.46 2.09 25.84
N GLY A 48 -24.17 1.10 26.37
CA GLY A 48 -25.59 0.87 26.06
C GLY A 48 -25.77 0.58 24.57
N SER A 49 -26.55 1.42 23.89
CA SER A 49 -26.80 1.31 22.45
C SER A 49 -25.77 2.02 21.56
N HIS A 50 -24.68 2.58 22.12
CA HIS A 50 -23.67 3.33 21.36
C HIS A 50 -22.31 2.63 21.36
N ALA A 51 -21.63 2.64 20.22
CA ALA A 51 -20.24 2.22 20.11
C ALA A 51 -19.36 3.36 19.59
N THR A 52 -18.15 3.43 20.12
CA THR A 52 -17.07 4.29 19.62
C THR A 52 -15.82 3.44 19.40
N ALA A 53 -15.14 3.64 18.27
CA ALA A 53 -13.81 3.12 18.03
C ALA A 53 -12.82 4.26 17.80
N ASP A 54 -11.83 4.36 18.68
CA ASP A 54 -10.71 5.30 18.55
C ASP A 54 -9.52 4.57 17.94
N CYS A 55 -9.05 5.02 16.78
CA CYS A 55 -7.98 4.37 16.03
C CYS A 55 -6.79 5.31 15.84
N PHE A 56 -5.58 4.80 16.08
CA PHE A 56 -4.31 5.47 15.83
C PHE A 56 -3.47 4.69 14.82
N ASN A 57 -2.98 5.36 13.78
CA ASN A 57 -2.05 4.75 12.86
C ASN A 57 -0.60 5.16 13.20
N GLY A 58 0.14 4.26 13.85
CA GLY A 58 1.56 4.41 14.13
C GLY A 58 2.49 4.06 12.97
N HIS A 59 1.95 3.72 11.80
CA HIS A 59 2.70 3.25 10.63
C HIS A 59 2.86 4.33 9.55
N SER A 60 3.79 4.06 8.62
CA SER A 60 4.11 4.95 7.49
C SER A 60 3.09 4.92 6.37
N ASP A 61 2.33 3.83 6.26
CA ASP A 61 1.31 3.64 5.24
C ASP A 61 -0.07 3.96 5.82
N PRO A 62 -0.99 4.54 5.04
CA PRO A 62 -2.35 4.75 5.50
C PRO A 62 -3.08 3.41 5.70
N ASP A 63 -4.02 3.41 6.64
CA ASP A 63 -4.95 2.31 6.87
C ASP A 63 -6.37 2.82 6.69
N ARG A 64 -7.28 1.96 6.23
CA ARG A 64 -8.70 2.27 6.07
C ARG A 64 -9.50 1.38 7.01
N VAL A 65 -10.13 2.02 8.00
CA VAL A 65 -10.86 1.38 9.07
C VAL A 65 -12.36 1.56 8.93
N GLN A 66 -13.14 0.55 9.33
CA GLN A 66 -14.60 0.63 9.41
C GLN A 66 -15.07 0.00 10.71
N LEU A 67 -15.96 0.70 11.44
CA LEU A 67 -16.60 0.19 12.64
C LEU A 67 -17.90 -0.49 12.23
N HIS A 68 -18.06 -1.72 12.69
CA HIS A 68 -19.23 -2.56 12.53
C HIS A 68 -19.88 -2.79 13.89
N ILE A 69 -21.20 -2.79 13.94
CA ILE A 69 -21.97 -3.16 15.11
C ILE A 69 -23.06 -4.16 14.75
N GLU A 70 -23.19 -5.18 15.59
CA GLU A 70 -24.33 -6.11 15.59
C GLU A 70 -25.31 -5.68 16.67
N CYS A 71 -26.60 -5.56 16.31
CA CYS A 71 -27.64 -5.11 17.23
C CYS A 71 -28.29 -6.28 17.98
N ASP A 72 -28.70 -6.06 19.23
CA ASP A 72 -29.22 -7.13 20.12
C ASP A 72 -30.55 -7.74 19.67
N ARG A 73 -31.29 -7.04 18.79
CA ARG A 73 -32.68 -7.40 18.45
C ARG A 73 -32.81 -7.60 16.95
N TRP A 74 -33.50 -8.67 16.56
CA TRP A 74 -33.72 -9.03 15.15
C TRP A 74 -34.37 -7.94 14.29
N TRP A 75 -35.09 -7.00 14.91
CA TRP A 75 -35.77 -5.90 14.22
C TRP A 75 -34.90 -4.64 14.10
N ASP A 76 -33.76 -4.61 14.79
CA ASP A 76 -32.77 -3.53 14.77
C ASP A 76 -31.62 -4.01 13.88
N PRO A 77 -31.50 -3.53 12.63
CA PRO A 77 -30.49 -4.04 11.72
C PRO A 77 -29.08 -3.69 12.17
N ASP A 78 -28.12 -4.58 11.90
CA ASP A 78 -26.70 -4.32 12.08
C ASP A 78 -26.26 -3.11 11.24
N MET A 79 -25.30 -2.33 11.76
CA MET A 79 -24.92 -1.05 11.18
C MET A 79 -23.40 -0.91 11.09
N ASP A 80 -22.98 -0.26 10.00
CA ASP A 80 -21.58 0.06 9.75
C ASP A 80 -21.38 1.57 9.63
N THR A 81 -20.23 2.08 10.06
CA THR A 81 -19.80 3.42 9.63
C THR A 81 -19.44 3.42 8.15
N ALA A 82 -19.33 4.59 7.54
CA ALA A 82 -18.50 4.70 6.35
C ALA A 82 -17.03 4.31 6.67
N PRO A 83 -16.29 3.69 5.74
CA PRO A 83 -14.87 3.47 5.92
C PRO A 83 -14.13 4.82 6.02
N ALA A 84 -13.18 4.94 6.95
CA ALA A 84 -12.38 6.13 7.16
C ALA A 84 -10.89 5.82 7.00
N THR A 85 -10.17 6.73 6.34
CA THR A 85 -8.71 6.62 6.21
C THR A 85 -8.01 7.23 7.42
N VAL A 86 -7.11 6.48 8.03
CA VAL A 86 -6.19 6.92 9.08
C VAL A 86 -4.80 7.07 8.48
N GLY A 87 -4.39 8.30 8.21
CA GLY A 87 -3.05 8.58 7.69
C GLY A 87 -1.93 8.33 8.71
N PRO A 88 -0.66 8.40 8.30
CA PRO A 88 0.49 8.19 9.17
C PRO A 88 0.53 9.15 10.36
N ALA A 89 0.71 8.62 11.57
CA ALA A 89 0.69 9.37 12.83
C ALA A 89 -0.59 10.20 13.01
N ARG A 90 -1.74 9.71 12.51
CA ARG A 90 -3.05 10.35 12.67
C ARG A 90 -4.00 9.50 13.51
N TYR A 91 -5.05 10.17 13.97
CA TYR A 91 -6.17 9.59 14.70
C TYR A 91 -7.47 9.76 13.92
N VAL A 92 -8.38 8.79 14.08
CA VAL A 92 -9.81 8.93 13.76
C VAL A 92 -10.65 8.37 14.91
N SER A 93 -11.87 8.87 15.05
CA SER A 93 -12.89 8.31 15.95
C SER A 93 -14.13 7.99 15.13
N LEU A 94 -14.59 6.75 15.23
CA LEU A 94 -15.76 6.22 14.54
C LEU A 94 -16.88 6.00 15.54
N THR A 95 -18.12 6.35 15.17
CA THR A 95 -19.29 6.14 16.04
C THR A 95 -20.43 5.50 15.27
N GLN A 96 -21.09 4.54 15.91
CA GLN A 96 -22.38 3.99 15.48
C GLN A 96 -23.26 3.69 16.69
N ARG A 97 -24.54 3.43 16.40
CA ARG A 97 -25.51 3.07 17.43
C ARG A 97 -26.57 2.13 16.89
N CYS A 98 -27.07 1.28 17.76
CA CYS A 98 -28.33 0.57 17.60
C CYS A 98 -29.46 1.41 18.22
N TRP A 99 -30.70 0.99 18.01
CA TRP A 99 -31.84 1.55 18.72
C TRP A 99 -31.79 1.20 20.21
N LEU A 100 -31.72 -0.09 20.55
CA LEU A 100 -31.88 -0.53 21.95
C LEU A 100 -30.55 -0.91 22.61
N GLY A 101 -29.74 -1.74 21.96
CA GLY A 101 -28.53 -2.33 22.53
C GLY A 101 -27.64 -2.95 21.46
N ILE A 102 -26.35 -3.02 21.75
CA ILE A 102 -25.33 -3.59 20.86
C ILE A 102 -24.93 -4.94 21.41
N HIS A 103 -25.03 -5.96 20.57
CA HIS A 103 -24.58 -7.31 20.86
C HIS A 103 -23.06 -7.42 20.75
N HIS A 104 -22.51 -6.90 19.66
CA HIS A 104 -21.09 -6.99 19.33
C HIS A 104 -20.63 -5.77 18.53
N ALA A 105 -19.36 -5.38 18.66
CA ALA A 105 -18.78 -4.27 17.92
C ALA A 105 -17.30 -4.55 17.61
N TRP A 106 -16.90 -4.38 16.35
CA TRP A 106 -15.53 -4.64 15.90
C TRP A 106 -15.11 -3.67 14.79
N VAL A 107 -13.80 -3.62 14.55
CA VAL A 107 -13.22 -2.82 13.47
C VAL A 107 -12.61 -3.76 12.43
N THR A 108 -12.85 -3.46 11.15
CA THR A 108 -12.10 -4.08 10.05
C THR A 108 -11.08 -3.11 9.47
N HIS A 109 -10.04 -3.68 8.85
CA HIS A 109 -8.92 -2.96 8.28
C HIS A 109 -8.76 -3.32 6.81
N THR A 110 -8.46 -2.33 5.98
CA THR A 110 -8.12 -2.50 4.57
C THR A 110 -6.98 -1.53 4.21
N PRO A 111 -6.11 -1.86 3.25
CA PRO A 111 -5.09 -0.92 2.79
C PRO A 111 -5.69 0.44 2.40
N GLY A 112 -5.04 1.53 2.83
CA GLY A 112 -5.50 2.91 2.68
C GLY A 112 -5.54 3.43 1.24
#